data_AF-A0A834XK15-F1
#
_entry.id   AF-A0A834XK15-F1
#
_cell.length_a   1.000
_cell.length_b   1.000
_cell.length_c   1.000
_cell.angle_alpha   90.00
_cell.angle_beta   90.00
_cell.angle_gamma   90.00
#
_symmetry.space_group_name_H-M   'P 1'
#
loop_
_entity.id
_entity.type
_entity.pdbx_description
1 polymer ?
#
loop_
_entity_poly.entity_id
_entity_poly.type
_entity_poly.pdbx_seq_one_letter_code
_entity_poly.pdbx_strand_id
1 'polypeptide(L)'
;MMILCWILYFSILISVVYGNFARKIYGGERVSIFSYPYQVSIQIRNHHMCGGVIISENHVLSAASCVLAEENVVYGNIQVLAGTHDITDYRNGLINQVSHVIYHELYNPRNNWINDIAILKLQLPLIVMGGWRSAYVSSIAPKSTYCHVTGWGKDPITNNLSRFLQRLKVRIISSSSCTKNHYKETNLSSKQHCFFPIPTSAGVSQGSGGSPVMYGRQILGIISLDSLDVNQPAIFTRIFRYVNWIERMKRKI
;
A
#
# COMPACT_ATOMS: atom_id res chain seq x y z
N MET A 1 -54.32 -5.99 -40.24
CA MET A 1 -52.98 -6.56 -40.03
C MET A 1 -52.04 -5.41 -39.64
N MET A 2 -52.21 -4.92 -38.41
CA MET A 2 -51.30 -5.18 -37.27
C MET A 2 -50.22 -4.07 -37.21
N ILE A 3 -50.42 -2.95 -36.51
CA ILE A 3 -50.25 -2.76 -35.04
C ILE A 3 -48.93 -3.39 -34.48
N LEU A 4 -47.98 -3.79 -35.34
CA LEU A 4 -46.72 -4.41 -34.92
C LEU A 4 -45.46 -3.62 -35.31
N CYS A 5 -45.59 -2.45 -35.93
CA CYS A 5 -44.42 -1.67 -36.36
C CYS A 5 -43.98 -0.58 -35.37
N TRP A 6 -44.76 -0.32 -34.32
CA TRP A 6 -44.51 0.78 -33.37
C TRP A 6 -44.00 0.34 -31.99
N ILE A 7 -43.91 -0.97 -31.73
CA ILE A 7 -43.44 -1.52 -30.45
C ILE A 7 -41.95 -1.90 -30.49
N LEU A 8 -41.32 -1.94 -31.67
CA LEU A 8 -39.93 -2.39 -31.82
C LEU A 8 -38.88 -1.29 -32.05
N TYR A 9 -39.26 -0.02 -32.07
CA TYR A 9 -38.31 1.10 -32.14
C TYR A 9 -38.41 2.08 -30.96
N PHE A 10 -39.23 1.76 -29.96
CA PHE A 10 -39.34 2.53 -28.71
C PHE A 10 -38.56 1.88 -27.55
N SER A 11 -37.74 0.85 -27.81
CA SER A 11 -36.98 0.10 -26.79
C SER A 11 -35.45 0.22 -26.93
N ILE A 12 -34.93 1.12 -27.76
CA ILE A 12 -33.49 1.48 -27.77
C ILE A 12 -33.32 2.88 -27.16
N LEU A 13 -33.89 3.03 -25.97
CA LEU A 13 -33.58 4.09 -25.00
C LEU A 13 -33.21 3.39 -23.68
N ILE A 14 -32.27 2.45 -23.77
CA ILE A 14 -31.62 1.85 -22.61
C ILE A 14 -30.15 2.23 -22.72
N SER A 15 -29.87 3.40 -22.12
CA SER A 15 -28.66 3.66 -21.34
C SER A 15 -27.43 2.86 -21.79
N VAL A 16 -26.73 3.37 -22.81
CA VAL A 16 -25.27 3.24 -22.80
C VAL A 16 -24.82 4.10 -21.63
N VAL A 17 -24.86 3.49 -20.45
CA VAL A 17 -24.16 3.97 -19.27
C VAL A 17 -22.73 4.20 -19.75
N TYR A 18 -22.31 5.46 -19.81
CA TYR A 18 -20.90 5.82 -19.79
C TYR A 18 -20.33 5.20 -18.51
N GLY A 19 -19.91 3.94 -18.60
CA GLY A 19 -19.06 3.32 -17.62
C GLY A 19 -17.76 4.09 -17.67
N ASN A 20 -17.66 5.12 -16.85
CA ASN A 20 -16.40 5.78 -16.54
C ASN A 20 -15.41 4.69 -16.14
N PHE A 21 -14.54 4.30 -17.06
CA PHE A 21 -13.40 3.43 -16.80
C PHE A 21 -12.41 4.25 -15.97
N ALA A 22 -12.76 4.50 -14.71
CA ALA A 22 -11.88 5.06 -13.71
C ALA A 22 -10.80 4.02 -13.46
N ARG A 23 -9.65 4.17 -14.13
CA ARG A 23 -8.46 3.35 -13.95
C ARG A 23 -8.07 3.36 -12.47
N LYS A 24 -8.23 2.20 -11.86
CA LYS A 24 -7.99 1.87 -10.45
C LYS A 24 -6.55 1.33 -10.32
N ILE A 25 -6.11 1.02 -9.10
CA ILE A 25 -5.16 -0.09 -8.89
C ILE A 25 -5.76 -1.26 -9.67
N TYR A 26 -4.99 -2.06 -10.41
CA TYR A 26 -5.58 -3.10 -11.25
C TYR A 26 -6.57 -3.95 -10.45
N GLY A 27 -7.85 -3.92 -10.85
CA GLY A 27 -8.97 -4.57 -10.15
C GLY A 27 -9.37 -4.03 -8.76
N GLY A 28 -8.73 -2.96 -8.27
CA GLY A 28 -9.04 -2.27 -7.01
C GLY A 28 -10.24 -1.33 -7.07
N GLU A 29 -10.52 -0.64 -5.97
CA GLU A 29 -11.63 0.31 -5.84
C GLU A 29 -11.12 1.67 -5.38
N ARG A 30 -11.55 2.76 -6.02
CA ARG A 30 -11.22 4.11 -5.57
C ARG A 30 -11.87 4.35 -4.22
N VAL A 31 -11.11 4.87 -3.27
CA VAL A 31 -11.59 5.11 -1.91
C VAL A 31 -11.21 6.51 -1.44
N SER A 32 -11.98 7.00 -0.48
CA SER A 32 -11.68 8.26 0.20
C SER A 32 -10.58 8.06 1.25
N ILE A 33 -9.71 9.05 1.40
CA ILE A 33 -8.69 9.08 2.47
C ILE A 33 -9.34 9.11 3.86
N PHE A 34 -10.56 9.64 4.00
CA PHE A 34 -11.28 9.64 5.27
C PHE A 34 -11.63 8.23 5.77
N SER A 35 -11.76 7.26 4.86
CA SER A 35 -11.94 5.84 5.22
C SER A 35 -10.62 5.15 5.61
N TYR A 36 -9.49 5.71 5.17
CA TYR A 36 -8.14 5.17 5.34
C TYR A 36 -7.15 6.23 5.82
N PRO A 37 -7.44 6.92 6.94
CA PRO A 37 -6.73 8.15 7.34
C PRO A 37 -5.28 7.91 7.79
N TYR A 38 -4.87 6.65 7.89
CA TYR A 38 -3.49 6.27 8.20
C TYR A 38 -2.60 6.21 6.96
N GLN A 39 -3.18 6.15 5.76
CA GLN A 39 -2.44 5.95 4.51
C GLN A 39 -1.71 7.24 4.14
N VAL A 40 -0.45 7.10 3.72
CA VAL A 40 0.32 8.22 3.19
C VAL A 40 1.04 7.86 1.91
N SER A 41 1.33 8.88 1.11
CA SER A 41 2.22 8.81 -0.04
C SER A 41 3.61 9.29 0.37
N ILE A 42 4.62 8.44 0.23
CA ILE A 42 6.02 8.82 0.37
C ILE A 42 6.52 9.29 -0.98
N GLN A 43 6.96 10.54 -1.02
CA GLN A 43 7.41 11.20 -2.23
C GLN A 43 8.89 11.54 -2.14
N ILE A 44 9.62 11.29 -3.23
CA ILE A 44 11.01 11.71 -3.40
C ILE A 44 11.03 12.70 -4.55
N ARG A 45 11.58 13.90 -4.32
CA ARG A 45 11.58 15.00 -5.32
C ARG A 45 10.18 15.25 -5.89
N ASN A 46 9.16 15.29 -5.02
CA ASN A 46 7.73 15.47 -5.34
C ASN A 46 7.07 14.34 -6.16
N HIS A 47 7.76 13.24 -6.43
CA HIS A 47 7.18 12.09 -7.13
C HIS A 47 6.82 10.99 -6.14
N HIS A 48 5.62 10.42 -6.27
CA HIS A 48 5.22 9.26 -5.48
C HIS A 48 6.11 8.06 -5.78
N MET A 49 6.73 7.52 -4.73
CA MET A 49 7.62 6.36 -4.83
C MET A 49 7.02 5.13 -4.17
N CYS A 50 6.43 5.31 -2.99
CA CYS A 50 5.90 4.25 -2.16
C CYS A 50 4.74 4.73 -1.31
N GLY A 51 4.01 3.77 -0.74
CA GLY A 51 3.09 4.04 0.36
C GLY A 51 3.78 4.01 1.72
N GLY A 52 3.01 4.42 2.73
CA GLY A 52 3.38 4.28 4.13
C GLY A 52 2.14 4.31 5.01
N VAL A 53 2.34 4.11 6.31
CA VAL A 53 1.28 4.14 7.31
C VAL A 53 1.67 4.96 8.52
N ILE A 54 0.79 5.87 8.94
CA ILE A 54 0.97 6.67 10.15
C ILE A 54 0.86 5.77 11.37
N ILE A 55 1.91 5.73 12.20
CA ILE A 55 1.95 4.93 13.45
C ILE A 55 1.99 5.81 14.71
N SER A 56 2.27 7.11 14.57
CA SER A 56 2.12 8.13 15.61
C SER A 56 2.11 9.51 14.96
N GLU A 57 1.95 10.58 15.75
CA GLU A 57 1.95 11.96 15.26
C GLU A 57 3.20 12.32 14.46
N ASN A 58 4.36 11.74 14.79
CA ASN A 58 5.64 12.11 14.19
C ASN A 58 6.27 10.99 13.36
N HIS A 59 5.59 9.85 13.20
CA HIS A 59 6.21 8.67 12.60
C HIS A 59 5.32 7.98 11.58
N VAL A 60 5.93 7.68 10.44
CA VAL A 60 5.37 6.85 9.37
C VAL A 60 6.20 5.57 9.28
N LEU A 61 5.52 4.43 9.17
CA LEU A 61 6.12 3.14 8.87
C LEU A 61 6.05 2.88 7.36
N SER A 62 7.11 2.33 6.80
CA SER A 62 7.21 1.93 5.39
C SER A 62 8.22 0.80 5.22
N ALA A 63 8.53 0.44 3.98
CA ALA A 63 9.56 -0.52 3.63
C ALA A 63 10.94 0.17 3.55
N ALA A 64 12.01 -0.56 3.87
CA ALA A 64 13.38 -0.07 3.73
C ALA A 64 13.77 0.11 2.27
N SER A 65 13.29 -0.79 1.40
CA SER A 65 13.45 -0.73 -0.06
C SER A 65 12.96 0.59 -0.67
N CYS A 66 11.93 1.21 -0.08
CA CYS A 66 11.39 2.50 -0.53
C CYS A 66 12.31 3.69 -0.25
N VAL A 67 13.18 3.56 0.75
CA VAL A 67 14.08 4.60 1.25
C VAL A 67 15.55 4.18 1.12
N LEU A 68 15.86 3.14 0.35
CA LEU A 68 17.23 2.69 0.06
C LEU A 68 17.43 2.33 -1.41
N ALA A 69 16.49 2.70 -2.28
CA ALA A 69 16.42 2.21 -3.65
C ALA A 69 17.67 2.55 -4.50
N GLU A 70 18.54 3.45 -4.05
CA GLU A 70 19.80 3.76 -4.73
C GLU A 70 20.96 3.88 -3.71
N GLU A 71 21.96 3.00 -3.86
CA GLU A 71 23.28 3.15 -3.23
C GLU A 71 23.79 4.57 -3.60
N ASN A 72 23.94 5.47 -2.61
CA ASN A 72 24.36 6.89 -2.71
C ASN A 72 23.28 7.98 -2.69
N VAL A 73 21.99 7.69 -2.51
CA VAL A 73 21.01 8.76 -2.30
C VAL A 73 20.99 9.18 -0.83
N VAL A 74 21.73 10.24 -0.51
CA VAL A 74 21.36 11.11 0.62
C VAL A 74 20.01 11.68 0.25
N TYR A 75 18.95 11.24 0.93
CA TYR A 75 17.61 11.73 0.67
C TYR A 75 17.43 13.16 1.18
N GLY A 76 18.07 14.12 0.51
CA GLY A 76 17.48 15.43 0.39
C GLY A 76 16.16 15.26 -0.36
N ASN A 77 15.06 15.72 0.23
CA ASN A 77 13.71 15.78 -0.37
C ASN A 77 12.89 14.48 -0.32
N ILE A 78 12.93 13.70 0.78
CA ILE A 78 11.77 12.85 1.12
C ILE A 78 10.73 13.70 1.83
N GLN A 79 9.49 13.61 1.34
CA GLN A 79 8.33 14.15 2.02
C GLN A 79 7.20 13.11 2.10
N VAL A 80 6.33 13.31 3.06
CA VAL A 80 5.10 12.55 3.24
C VAL A 80 3.93 13.45 2.86
N LEU A 81 3.08 12.95 1.97
CA LEU A 81 1.77 13.54 1.67
C LEU A 81 0.69 12.71 2.37
N ALA A 82 0.00 13.32 3.33
CA ALA A 82 -1.08 12.73 4.11
C ALA A 82 -2.41 13.46 3.87
N GLY A 83 -3.53 12.87 4.31
CA GLY A 83 -4.82 13.57 4.35
C GLY A 83 -5.50 13.82 3.00
N THR A 84 -4.96 13.28 1.90
CA THR A 84 -5.58 13.35 0.57
C THR A 84 -5.69 11.96 -0.05
N HIS A 85 -6.72 11.78 -0.88
CA HIS A 85 -6.83 10.61 -1.75
C HIS A 85 -6.22 10.87 -3.14
N ASP A 86 -5.89 12.11 -3.47
CA ASP A 86 -5.27 12.50 -4.74
C ASP A 86 -3.79 12.87 -4.49
N ILE A 87 -2.85 12.10 -5.05
CA ILE A 87 -1.41 12.34 -4.86
C ILE A 87 -0.90 13.65 -5.44
N THR A 88 -1.72 14.33 -6.24
CA THR A 88 -1.42 15.64 -6.83
C THR A 88 -2.10 16.80 -6.10
N ASP A 89 -2.97 16.53 -5.12
CA ASP A 89 -3.69 17.55 -4.37
C ASP A 89 -2.90 17.99 -3.13
N TYR A 90 -1.92 18.86 -3.38
CA TYR A 90 -1.10 19.51 -2.36
C TYR A 90 -1.83 20.63 -1.60
N ARG A 91 -3.03 21.04 -2.05
CA ARG A 91 -3.79 22.13 -1.41
C ARG A 91 -4.62 21.61 -0.25
N ASN A 92 -5.24 20.44 -0.41
CA ASN A 92 -6.05 19.81 0.63
C ASN A 92 -5.30 18.69 1.37
N GLY A 93 -4.19 18.19 0.82
CA GLY A 93 -3.29 17.29 1.51
C GLY A 93 -2.30 18.03 2.42
N LEU A 94 -1.77 17.30 3.41
CA LEU A 94 -0.70 17.78 4.28
C LEU A 94 0.64 17.24 3.79
N ILE A 95 1.52 18.14 3.33
CA ILE A 95 2.91 17.83 3.04
C ILE A 95 3.73 18.03 4.31
N ASN A 96 4.54 17.02 4.65
CA ASN A 96 5.45 17.09 5.78
C ASN A 96 6.81 16.51 5.38
N GLN A 97 7.87 17.29 5.59
CA GLN A 97 9.23 16.85 5.29
C GLN A 97 9.66 15.75 6.26
N VAL A 98 10.52 14.85 5.80
CA VAL A 98 11.10 13.80 6.65
C VAL A 98 12.41 14.30 7.20
N SER A 99 12.48 14.40 8.54
CA SER A 99 13.67 14.89 9.24
C SER A 99 14.71 13.80 9.45
N HIS A 100 14.27 12.55 9.66
CA HIS A 100 15.14 11.40 9.87
C HIS A 100 14.51 10.13 9.29
N VAL A 101 15.34 9.22 8.79
CA VAL A 101 14.96 7.88 8.34
C VAL A 101 15.77 6.86 9.11
N ILE A 102 15.11 5.84 9.62
CA ILE A 102 15.76 4.66 10.21
C ILE A 102 15.16 3.40 9.61
N TYR A 103 16.00 2.54 9.04
CA TYR A 103 15.61 1.23 8.54
C TYR A 103 16.24 0.15 9.41
N HIS A 104 15.72 -1.08 9.29
CA HIS A 104 16.20 -2.16 10.13
C HIS A 104 17.68 -2.47 9.84
N GLU A 105 18.51 -2.51 10.88
CA GLU A 105 19.98 -2.64 10.77
C GLU A 105 20.44 -3.87 9.96
N LEU A 106 19.64 -4.93 9.95
CA LEU A 106 19.89 -6.17 9.20
C LEU A 106 19.15 -6.26 7.86
N TYR A 107 18.62 -5.15 7.34
CA TYR A 107 18.04 -5.12 6.00
C TYR A 107 19.14 -5.21 4.94
N ASN A 108 18.96 -6.10 3.98
CA ASN A 108 19.82 -6.21 2.80
C ASN A 108 18.95 -6.62 1.60
N PRO A 109 18.88 -5.80 0.53
CA PRO A 109 18.08 -6.13 -0.65
C PRO A 109 18.53 -7.42 -1.34
N ARG A 110 19.82 -7.80 -1.22
CA ARG A 110 20.37 -9.04 -1.80
C ARG A 110 20.05 -10.29 -0.96
N ASN A 111 19.46 -10.13 0.22
CA ASN A 111 19.09 -11.23 1.11
C ASN A 111 17.57 -11.42 1.16
N ASN A 112 16.97 -11.66 -0.02
CA ASN A 112 15.54 -11.91 -0.21
C ASN A 112 14.62 -10.88 0.45
N TRP A 113 15.02 -9.60 0.52
CA TRP A 113 14.25 -8.51 1.15
C TRP A 113 13.81 -8.81 2.60
N ILE A 114 14.60 -9.61 3.35
CA ILE A 114 14.33 -9.84 4.77
C ILE A 114 14.60 -8.55 5.56
N ASN A 115 13.76 -8.28 6.56
CA ASN A 115 13.79 -7.04 7.36
C ASN A 115 13.51 -5.77 6.55
N ASP A 116 12.72 -5.88 5.48
CA ASP A 116 12.30 -4.73 4.69
C ASP A 116 11.28 -3.87 5.46
N ILE A 117 11.79 -3.01 6.33
CA ILE A 117 11.02 -2.12 7.19
C ILE A 117 11.83 -0.87 7.55
N ALA A 118 11.17 0.29 7.51
CA ALA A 118 11.73 1.58 7.88
C ALA A 118 10.70 2.46 8.61
N ILE A 119 11.20 3.35 9.44
CA ILE A 119 10.45 4.41 10.11
C ILE A 119 11.00 5.74 9.63
N LEU A 120 10.09 6.61 9.22
CA LEU A 120 10.36 7.97 8.80
C LEU A 120 9.85 8.90 9.90
N LYS A 121 10.73 9.71 10.48
CA LYS A 121 10.37 10.78 11.41
C LYS A 121 10.02 12.03 10.61
N LEU A 122 8.82 12.53 10.85
CA LEU A 122 8.33 13.77 10.27
C LEU A 122 8.98 14.98 10.94
N GLN A 123 9.18 16.06 10.19
CA GLN A 123 9.75 17.30 10.72
C GLN A 123 8.76 18.00 11.66
N LEU A 124 7.47 17.96 11.34
CA LEU A 124 6.40 18.50 12.16
C LEU A 124 5.44 17.40 12.64
N PRO A 125 4.81 17.53 13.81
CA PRO A 125 3.77 16.61 14.22
C PRO A 125 2.53 16.71 13.34
N LEU A 126 1.95 15.56 13.03
CA LEU A 126 0.63 15.44 12.42
C LEU A 126 -0.45 15.75 13.47
N ILE A 127 -0.76 17.03 13.66
CA ILE A 127 -1.86 17.46 14.53
C ILE A 127 -3.16 16.89 13.95
N VAL A 128 -3.95 16.12 14.70
CA VAL A 128 -5.15 15.46 14.16
C VAL A 128 -6.18 16.49 13.71
N MET A 129 -6.16 16.83 12.42
CA MET A 129 -7.12 17.75 11.80
C MET A 129 -7.87 16.99 10.70
N GLY A 130 -8.96 16.32 11.08
CA GLY A 130 -10.03 15.84 10.18
C GLY A 130 -9.69 14.85 9.05
N GLY A 131 -8.43 14.59 8.69
CA GLY A 131 -8.05 13.85 7.47
C GLY A 131 -6.99 12.78 7.66
N TRP A 132 -6.33 12.69 8.82
CA TRP A 132 -5.35 11.66 9.12
C TRP A 132 -5.46 11.13 10.55
N ARG A 133 -5.07 9.87 10.75
CA ARG A 133 -5.11 9.18 12.05
C ARG A 133 -4.14 8.01 12.05
N SER A 134 -3.47 7.77 13.17
CA SER A 134 -2.60 6.60 13.30
C SER A 134 -3.37 5.27 13.23
N ALA A 135 -2.71 4.28 12.64
CA ALA A 135 -3.07 2.88 12.73
C ALA A 135 -2.36 2.21 13.93
N TYR A 136 -2.88 1.07 14.36
CA TYR A 136 -2.32 0.31 15.47
C TYR A 136 -1.31 -0.72 14.95
N VAL A 137 -0.09 -0.69 15.48
CA VAL A 137 0.91 -1.73 15.23
C VAL A 137 0.40 -3.03 15.86
N SER A 138 0.13 -4.05 15.04
CA SER A 138 -0.39 -5.32 15.55
C SER A 138 0.71 -6.15 16.21
N SER A 139 0.46 -6.61 17.43
CA SER A 139 1.25 -7.65 18.10
C SER A 139 0.80 -9.07 17.76
N ILE A 140 -0.28 -9.21 16.97
CA ILE A 140 -0.89 -10.49 16.66
C ILE A 140 -0.42 -10.96 15.28
N ALA A 141 -0.02 -12.23 15.21
CA ALA A 141 0.34 -12.84 13.95
C ALA A 141 -0.86 -12.83 12.99
N PRO A 142 -0.67 -12.48 11.70
CA PRO A 142 -1.73 -12.58 10.71
C PRO A 142 -2.21 -14.03 10.63
N LYS A 143 -3.52 -14.25 10.84
CA LYS A 143 -4.17 -15.53 10.53
C LYS A 143 -4.59 -15.54 9.06
N SER A 144 -4.95 -16.71 8.52
CA SER A 144 -5.62 -16.79 7.22
C SER A 144 -6.93 -16.01 7.31
N THR A 145 -6.92 -14.79 6.78
CA THR A 145 -8.03 -13.83 6.90
C THR A 145 -8.07 -12.91 5.70
N TYR A 146 -9.21 -12.28 5.51
CA TYR A 146 -9.40 -11.22 4.52
C TYR A 146 -8.93 -9.89 5.11
N CYS A 147 -8.11 -9.20 4.34
CA CYS A 147 -7.52 -7.92 4.70
C CYS A 147 -7.73 -6.92 3.56
N HIS A 148 -7.28 -5.69 3.79
CA HIS A 148 -7.21 -4.67 2.77
C HIS A 148 -5.79 -4.13 2.65
N VAL A 149 -5.40 -3.81 1.42
CA VAL A 149 -4.25 -2.96 1.13
C VAL A 149 -4.75 -1.69 0.48
N THR A 150 -4.07 -0.58 0.75
CA THR A 150 -4.41 0.73 0.22
C THR A 150 -3.18 1.41 -0.36
N GLY A 151 -3.31 2.10 -1.48
CA GLY A 151 -2.18 2.77 -2.12
C GLY A 151 -2.50 3.36 -3.49
N TRP A 152 -1.45 3.81 -4.18
CA TRP A 152 -1.51 4.48 -5.49
C TRP A 152 -0.72 3.75 -6.58
N GLY A 153 -0.44 2.46 -6.38
CA GLY A 153 0.38 1.65 -7.26
C GLY A 153 -0.03 1.71 -8.74
N LYS A 154 0.94 1.43 -9.62
CA LYS A 154 0.77 1.50 -11.06
C LYS A 154 -0.19 0.44 -11.59
N ASP A 155 -0.95 0.77 -12.62
CA ASP A 155 -1.62 -0.26 -13.41
C ASP A 155 -0.54 -1.06 -14.19
N PRO A 156 -0.49 -2.40 -14.07
CA PRO A 156 0.55 -3.23 -14.69
C PRO A 156 0.42 -3.32 -16.21
N ILE A 157 -0.76 -3.04 -16.77
CA ILE A 157 -1.02 -3.05 -18.22
C ILE A 157 -0.60 -1.71 -18.82
N THR A 158 -1.06 -0.61 -18.21
CA THR A 158 -0.83 0.73 -18.76
C THR A 158 0.42 1.41 -18.23
N ASN A 159 1.06 0.83 -17.21
CA ASN A 159 2.20 1.39 -16.46
C ASN A 159 1.93 2.79 -15.86
N ASN A 160 0.66 3.20 -15.79
CA ASN A 160 0.27 4.50 -15.25
C ASN A 160 0.09 4.41 -13.74
N LEU A 161 0.68 5.37 -13.03
CA LEU A 161 0.46 5.54 -11.60
C LEU A 161 -1.00 5.95 -11.34
N SER A 162 -1.61 5.37 -10.31
CA SER A 162 -2.97 5.78 -9.94
C SER A 162 -2.92 7.15 -9.27
N ARG A 163 -3.61 8.14 -9.84
CA ARG A 163 -3.74 9.47 -9.22
C ARG A 163 -4.52 9.40 -7.90
N PHE A 164 -5.56 8.58 -7.85
CA PHE A 164 -6.49 8.52 -6.72
C PHE A 164 -6.25 7.28 -5.88
N LEU A 165 -6.48 7.38 -4.57
CA LEU A 165 -6.25 6.31 -3.61
C LEU A 165 -7.17 5.15 -3.92
N GLN A 166 -6.59 3.96 -3.85
CA GLN A 166 -7.27 2.72 -4.15
C GLN A 166 -7.18 1.78 -2.98
N ARG A 167 -8.17 0.90 -2.88
CA ARG A 167 -8.21 -0.22 -1.97
C ARG A 167 -8.30 -1.51 -2.77
N LEU A 168 -7.59 -2.52 -2.29
CA LEU A 168 -7.73 -3.88 -2.77
C LEU A 168 -8.01 -4.83 -1.61
N LYS A 169 -9.01 -5.71 -1.78
CA LYS A 169 -9.24 -6.82 -0.86
C LYS A 169 -8.21 -7.90 -1.13
N VAL A 170 -7.59 -8.42 -0.09
CA VAL A 170 -6.57 -9.47 -0.19
C VAL A 170 -6.86 -10.59 0.79
N ARG A 171 -6.35 -11.79 0.52
CA ARG A 171 -6.39 -12.93 1.44
C ARG A 171 -4.98 -13.36 1.77
N ILE A 172 -4.67 -13.30 3.07
CA ILE A 172 -3.42 -13.86 3.58
C ILE A 172 -3.52 -15.39 3.50
N ILE A 173 -2.51 -16.02 2.90
CA ILE A 173 -2.46 -17.48 2.74
C ILE A 173 -1.59 -18.15 3.79
N SER A 174 -1.67 -19.47 3.93
CA SER A 174 -0.84 -20.19 4.88
C SER A 174 0.66 -20.08 4.52
N SER A 175 1.53 -20.16 5.53
CA SER A 175 2.99 -20.14 5.31
C SER A 175 3.43 -21.28 4.41
N SER A 176 2.81 -22.46 4.55
CA SER A 176 3.07 -23.59 3.67
C SER A 176 2.72 -23.30 2.22
N SER A 177 1.55 -22.72 1.94
CA SER A 177 1.17 -22.36 0.57
C SER A 177 2.10 -21.29 0.02
N CYS A 178 2.44 -20.29 0.83
CA CYS A 178 3.35 -19.21 0.45
C CYS A 178 4.73 -19.73 0.02
N THR A 179 5.40 -20.47 0.90
CA THR A 179 6.76 -20.94 0.65
C THR A 179 6.77 -22.15 -0.29
N LYS A 180 5.91 -23.15 -0.08
CA LYS A 180 5.98 -24.40 -0.83
C LYS A 180 5.34 -24.35 -2.20
N ASN A 181 4.40 -23.45 -2.48
CA ASN A 181 3.72 -23.45 -3.79
C ASN A 181 4.22 -22.33 -4.71
N HIS A 182 4.72 -21.23 -4.13
CA HIS A 182 5.05 -20.02 -4.89
C HIS A 182 6.52 -19.61 -4.77
N TYR A 183 7.14 -19.81 -3.60
CA TYR A 183 8.51 -19.36 -3.31
C TYR A 183 9.44 -20.50 -2.85
N LYS A 184 9.36 -21.66 -3.53
CA LYS A 184 10.07 -22.90 -3.14
C LYS A 184 11.57 -22.69 -3.00
N GLU A 185 12.17 -21.94 -3.92
CA GLU A 185 13.61 -21.73 -4.02
C GLU A 185 14.10 -20.58 -3.13
N THR A 186 13.20 -19.68 -2.73
CA THR A 186 13.53 -18.46 -1.97
C THR A 186 13.59 -18.70 -0.46
N ASN A 187 13.00 -19.80 0.04
CA ASN A 187 12.89 -20.15 1.45
C ASN A 187 12.52 -18.96 2.35
N LEU A 188 11.30 -18.44 2.19
CA LEU A 188 10.82 -17.24 2.88
C LEU A 188 11.04 -17.32 4.41
N SER A 189 11.59 -16.25 4.97
CA SER A 189 11.82 -16.12 6.41
C SER A 189 10.51 -16.09 7.20
N SER A 190 10.55 -16.46 8.49
CA SER A 190 9.43 -16.29 9.43
C SER A 190 9.01 -14.83 9.66
N LYS A 191 9.78 -13.89 9.10
CA LYS A 191 9.57 -12.43 9.06
C LYS A 191 8.77 -11.95 7.85
N GLN A 192 8.59 -12.80 6.84
CA GLN A 192 7.87 -12.49 5.61
C GLN A 192 6.63 -13.38 5.46
N HIS A 193 5.65 -12.90 4.72
CA HIS A 193 4.45 -13.65 4.40
C HIS A 193 3.83 -13.12 3.11
N CYS A 194 2.82 -13.80 2.57
CA CYS A 194 2.22 -13.39 1.31
C CYS A 194 0.70 -13.43 1.34
N PHE A 195 0.11 -12.72 0.38
CA PHE A 195 -1.32 -12.66 0.16
C PHE A 195 -1.64 -12.74 -1.33
N PHE A 196 -2.87 -13.16 -1.64
CA PHE A 196 -3.43 -13.02 -2.98
C PHE A 196 -4.44 -11.87 -3.03
N PRO A 197 -4.46 -11.11 -4.13
CA PRO A 197 -5.52 -10.14 -4.40
C PRO A 197 -6.86 -10.83 -4.70
N ILE A 198 -7.95 -10.14 -4.41
CA ILE A 198 -9.32 -10.57 -4.70
C ILE A 198 -10.05 -9.44 -5.43
N PRO A 199 -10.50 -9.64 -6.69
CA PRO A 199 -10.33 -10.87 -7.49
C PRO A 199 -8.86 -11.13 -7.84
N THR A 200 -8.53 -12.34 -8.30
CA THR A 200 -7.15 -12.69 -8.72
C THR A 200 -6.69 -11.93 -9.97
N SER A 201 -7.64 -11.35 -10.71
CA SER A 201 -7.38 -10.38 -11.78
C SER A 201 -7.05 -8.98 -11.25
N ALA A 202 -6.80 -8.80 -9.96
CA ALA A 202 -6.29 -7.58 -9.37
C ALA A 202 -4.84 -7.78 -8.93
N GLY A 203 -4.14 -6.74 -8.49
CA GLY A 203 -2.75 -6.89 -8.07
C GLY A 203 -2.18 -5.69 -7.32
N VAL A 204 -1.00 -5.90 -6.75
CA VAL A 204 -0.11 -4.85 -6.27
C VAL A 204 1.11 -4.80 -7.17
N SER A 205 1.61 -3.60 -7.40
CA SER A 205 2.59 -3.29 -8.43
C SER A 205 3.44 -2.11 -7.96
N GLN A 206 4.44 -1.73 -8.76
CA GLN A 206 5.32 -0.60 -8.46
C GLN A 206 4.55 0.62 -7.91
N GLY A 207 5.04 1.15 -6.78
CA GLY A 207 4.37 2.20 -6.01
C GLY A 207 3.51 1.68 -4.85
N SER A 208 3.26 0.36 -4.80
CA SER A 208 2.54 -0.27 -3.69
C SER A 208 3.47 -0.63 -2.51
N GLY A 209 4.78 -0.78 -2.76
CA GLY A 209 5.79 -0.96 -1.72
C GLY A 209 5.64 0.02 -0.55
N GLY A 210 5.86 -0.47 0.66
CA GLY A 210 5.69 0.32 1.89
C GLY A 210 4.24 0.52 2.35
N SER A 211 3.25 0.22 1.50
CA SER A 211 1.83 0.34 1.86
C SER A 211 1.40 -0.73 2.88
N PRO A 212 0.43 -0.41 3.75
CA PRO A 212 0.03 -1.31 4.82
C PRO A 212 -0.92 -2.43 4.36
N VAL A 213 -0.73 -3.62 4.92
CA VAL A 213 -1.70 -4.73 4.93
C VAL A 213 -2.49 -4.65 6.22
N MET A 214 -3.79 -4.35 6.11
CA MET A 214 -4.63 -3.92 7.22
C MET A 214 -5.77 -4.89 7.51
N TYR A 215 -6.01 -5.13 8.80
CA TYR A 215 -7.21 -5.77 9.32
C TYR A 215 -7.91 -4.83 10.31
N GLY A 216 -9.01 -4.21 9.87
CA GLY A 216 -9.58 -3.06 10.57
C GLY A 216 -8.57 -1.91 10.66
N ARG A 217 -8.23 -1.49 11.88
CA ARG A 217 -7.20 -0.46 12.14
C ARG A 217 -5.84 -1.02 12.53
N GLN A 218 -5.65 -2.34 12.43
CA GLN A 218 -4.40 -3.00 12.80
C GLN A 218 -3.52 -3.26 11.58
N ILE A 219 -2.25 -2.88 11.69
CA ILE A 219 -1.21 -3.13 10.68
C ILE A 219 -0.72 -4.56 10.88
N LEU A 220 -1.08 -5.45 9.97
CA LEU A 220 -0.60 -6.83 9.94
C LEU A 220 0.73 -6.95 9.19
N GLY A 221 0.93 -6.08 8.21
CA GLY A 221 2.05 -6.14 7.30
C GLY A 221 2.38 -4.82 6.61
N ILE A 222 3.56 -4.76 6.02
CA ILE A 222 3.97 -3.71 5.07
C ILE A 222 4.38 -4.41 3.78
N ILE A 223 3.84 -4.00 2.64
CA ILE A 223 4.18 -4.57 1.34
C ILE A 223 5.68 -4.35 1.08
N SER A 224 6.40 -5.43 0.79
CA SER A 224 7.85 -5.43 0.60
C SER A 224 8.20 -5.73 -0.86
N LEU A 225 7.66 -6.82 -1.40
CA LEU A 225 7.84 -7.19 -2.80
C LEU A 225 6.48 -7.27 -3.48
N ASP A 226 6.32 -6.42 -4.49
CA ASP A 226 5.17 -6.45 -5.38
C ASP A 226 5.26 -7.67 -6.31
N SER A 227 4.13 -8.19 -6.77
CA SER A 227 4.08 -9.25 -7.78
C SER A 227 3.24 -8.78 -8.95
N LEU A 228 3.86 -8.68 -10.12
CA LEU A 228 3.17 -8.39 -11.39
C LEU A 228 2.54 -9.65 -12.01
N ASP A 229 2.95 -10.84 -11.56
CA ASP A 229 2.34 -12.10 -11.97
C ASP A 229 1.12 -12.39 -11.09
N VAL A 230 -0.07 -12.42 -11.71
CA VAL A 230 -1.35 -12.74 -11.05
C VAL A 230 -1.37 -14.13 -10.41
N ASN A 231 -0.47 -15.03 -10.83
CA ASN A 231 -0.31 -16.37 -10.26
C ASN A 231 0.69 -16.42 -9.09
N GLN A 232 1.38 -15.32 -8.81
CA GLN A 232 2.35 -15.20 -7.71
C GLN A 232 1.82 -14.23 -6.63
N PRO A 233 1.76 -14.66 -5.36
CA PRO A 233 1.23 -13.82 -4.29
C PRO A 233 2.25 -12.79 -3.85
N ALA A 234 1.84 -11.54 -3.65
CA ALA A 234 2.74 -10.48 -3.19
C ALA A 234 3.26 -10.74 -1.77
N ILE A 235 4.48 -10.25 -1.47
CA ILE A 235 5.16 -10.47 -0.18
C ILE A 235 5.07 -9.22 0.69
N PHE A 236 4.79 -9.41 1.97
CA PHE A 236 4.83 -8.38 2.98
C PHE A 236 5.69 -8.76 4.20
N THR A 237 6.28 -7.75 4.81
CA THR A 237 6.99 -7.85 6.10
C THR A 237 5.97 -7.97 7.24
N ARG A 238 6.11 -9.00 8.10
CA ARG A 238 5.15 -9.31 9.17
C ARG A 238 5.35 -8.40 10.39
N ILE A 239 4.48 -7.43 10.60
CA ILE A 239 4.67 -6.37 11.61
C ILE A 239 4.78 -6.88 13.05
N PHE A 240 4.05 -7.95 13.41
CA PHE A 240 4.15 -8.51 14.77
C PHE A 240 5.57 -8.99 15.14
N ARG A 241 6.43 -9.30 14.15
CA ARG A 241 7.84 -9.65 14.38
C ARG A 241 8.74 -8.45 14.71
N TYR A 242 8.24 -7.23 14.50
CA TYR A 242 9.00 -5.99 14.59
C TYR A 242 8.48 -5.02 15.64
N VAL A 243 7.47 -5.38 16.45
CA VAL A 243 6.89 -4.48 17.46
C VAL A 243 7.97 -3.88 18.38
N ASN A 244 8.84 -4.73 18.94
CA ASN A 244 9.92 -4.28 19.82
C ASN A 244 10.92 -3.37 19.08
N TRP A 245 11.21 -3.67 17.81
CA TRP A 245 12.09 -2.84 17.00
C TRP A 245 11.43 -1.47 16.73
N ILE A 246 10.14 -1.45 16.37
CA ILE A 246 9.38 -0.22 16.10
C ILE A 246 9.38 0.69 17.33
N GLU A 247 9.04 0.16 18.50
CA GLU A 247 8.97 0.97 19.73
C GLU A 247 10.35 1.41 20.25
N ARG A 248 11.40 0.63 19.98
CA ARG A 248 12.78 1.05 20.28
C ARG A 248 13.22 2.17 19.34
N MET A 249 12.96 2.05 18.05
CA MET A 249 13.39 3.02 17.05
C MET A 249 12.64 4.35 17.16
N LYS A 250 11.32 4.35 17.38
CA LYS A 250 10.52 5.57 17.63
C LYS A 250 11.01 6.44 18.79
N ARG A 251 11.72 5.85 19.77
CA ARG A 251 12.31 6.59 20.90
C ARG A 251 13.71 7.11 20.58
N LYS A 252 14.38 6.50 19.61
CA LYS A 252 15.74 6.86 19.18
C LYS A 252 15.73 8.06 18.25
N ILE A 253 14.70 8.18 17.40
CA ILE A 253 14.54 9.28 16.44
C ILE A 253 13.48 10.25 16.91
#